data_AF-A0AAN8IUG5-F1
#
_entry.id   AF-A0AAN8IUG5-F1
#
_cell.length_a   1.000
_cell.length_b   1.000
_cell.length_c   1.000
_cell.angle_alpha   90.00
_cell.angle_beta   90.00
_cell.angle_gamma   90.00
#
_symmetry.space_group_name_H-M   'P 1'
#
loop_
_entity.id
_entity.type
_entity.pdbx_description
1 polymer ?
#
loop_
_entity_poly.entity_id
_entity_poly.type
_entity_poly.pdbx_seq_one_letter_code
_entity_poly.pdbx_strand_id
1 'polypeptide(L)'
;MGSPQLEKANVTVKNASGDRMKIRGRLRCTVEMKGIKSVGYAYVTPYNSLMGLEWIQNNEDMLHHMKMMVAEINTKSSSHVEEELKRKYPEVFSEGLGLCTKEKADLTLLPDAQPVFSGSVGNGA
;
A
#
# COMPACT_ATOMS: atom_id res chain seq x y z
N MET A 1 -4.11 -31.05 27.85
CA MET A 1 -3.06 -30.61 26.89
C MET A 1 -3.60 -29.41 26.15
N GLY A 2 -3.14 -28.23 26.56
CA GLY A 2 -4.03 -27.14 26.92
C GLY A 2 -3.94 -25.89 26.06
N SER A 3 -5.00 -25.09 26.13
CA SER A 3 -5.00 -23.68 25.74
C SER A 3 -4.07 -22.91 26.69
N PRO A 4 -2.88 -22.46 26.25
CA PRO A 4 -2.01 -21.67 27.11
C PRO A 4 -2.76 -20.41 27.55
N GLN A 5 -2.54 -19.99 28.79
CA GLN A 5 -3.10 -18.72 29.26
C GLN A 5 -2.54 -17.58 28.42
N LEU A 6 -3.44 -16.73 27.91
CA LEU A 6 -3.08 -15.59 27.08
C LEU A 6 -3.10 -14.32 27.92
N GLU A 7 -2.04 -13.53 27.77
CA GLU A 7 -2.03 -12.15 28.26
C GLU A 7 -2.92 -11.27 27.37
N LYS A 8 -3.52 -10.24 27.97
CA LYS A 8 -4.24 -9.21 27.24
C LYS A 8 -3.29 -8.48 26.29
N ALA A 9 -3.64 -8.45 25.01
CA ALA A 9 -2.90 -7.71 23.99
C ALA A 9 -3.60 -6.37 23.73
N ASN A 10 -2.93 -5.24 24.03
CA ASN A 10 -3.43 -3.89 23.76
C ASN A 10 -2.88 -3.36 22.43
N VAL A 11 -3.04 -4.14 21.35
CA VAL A 11 -2.54 -3.78 20.02
C VAL A 11 -3.68 -3.84 19.00
N THR A 12 -3.65 -2.93 18.03
CA THR A 12 -4.53 -2.98 16.86
C THR A 12 -3.72 -3.45 15.66
N VAL A 13 -4.08 -4.61 15.11
CA VAL A 13 -3.45 -5.17 13.90
C VAL A 13 -4.40 -4.96 12.72
N LYS A 14 -3.85 -4.62 11.55
CA LYS A 14 -4.60 -4.50 10.31
C LYS A 14 -4.09 -5.49 9.26
N ASN A 15 -4.98 -6.00 8.43
CA ASN A 15 -4.60 -6.80 7.27
C ASN A 15 -4.11 -5.91 6.11
N ALA A 16 -3.68 -6.51 5.00
CA ALA A 16 -3.21 -5.79 3.81
C ALA A 16 -4.29 -4.88 3.16
N SER A 17 -5.57 -5.19 3.36
CA SER A 17 -6.71 -4.38 2.92
C SER A 17 -7.02 -3.21 3.85
N GLY A 18 -6.37 -3.14 5.02
CA GLY A 18 -6.59 -2.11 6.04
C GLY A 18 -7.63 -2.47 7.10
N ASP A 19 -8.28 -3.63 7.00
CA ASP A 19 -9.29 -4.08 7.96
C ASP A 19 -8.64 -4.48 9.28
N ARG A 20 -9.34 -4.21 10.39
CA ARG A 20 -8.89 -4.60 11.72
C ARG A 20 -8.96 -6.13 11.89
N MET A 21 -7.88 -6.71 12.38
CA MET A 21 -7.78 -8.13 12.69
C MET A 21 -8.11 -8.41 14.15
N LYS A 22 -8.82 -9.51 14.40
CA LYS A 22 -9.12 -9.99 15.76
C LYS A 22 -7.89 -10.63 16.40
N ILE A 23 -7.50 -10.14 17.58
CA ILE A 23 -6.45 -10.70 18.43
C ILE A 23 -7.10 -11.29 19.69
N ARG A 24 -6.84 -12.56 19.99
CA ARG A 24 -7.35 -13.25 21.19
C ARG A 24 -6.52 -12.92 22.44
N GLY A 25 -5.25 -12.62 22.23
CA GLY A 25 -4.28 -12.30 23.28
C GLY A 25 -2.87 -12.54 22.76
N ARG A 26 -1.90 -12.45 23.65
CA ARG A 26 -0.49 -12.76 23.36
C ARG A 26 0.05 -13.75 24.37
N LEU A 27 1.10 -14.46 24.00
CA LEU A 27 1.85 -15.30 24.92
C LEU A 27 3.34 -15.09 24.69
N ARG A 28 4.11 -15.10 25.78
CA ARG A 28 5.56 -15.07 25.68
C ARG A 28 6.07 -16.47 25.38
N CYS A 29 6.83 -16.62 24.30
CA CYS A 29 7.36 -17.92 23.87
C CYS A 29 8.80 -17.81 23.39
N THR A 30 9.50 -18.95 23.44
CA THR A 30 10.75 -19.15 22.74
C THR A 30 10.45 -19.69 21.34
N VAL A 31 10.96 -19.01 20.33
CA VAL A 31 10.86 -19.40 18.92
C VAL A 31 12.23 -19.89 18.48
N GLU A 32 12.27 -21.09 17.88
CA GLU A 32 13.48 -21.65 17.30
C GLU A 32 13.31 -21.71 15.77
N MET A 33 14.23 -21.07 15.05
CA MET A 33 14.23 -21.00 13.60
C MET A 33 15.63 -21.30 13.09
N LYS A 34 15.78 -22.37 12.29
CA LYS A 34 17.08 -22.81 11.75
C LYS A 34 18.17 -22.91 12.83
N GLY A 35 17.81 -23.39 14.03
CA GLY A 35 18.71 -23.52 15.18
C GLY A 35 18.94 -22.24 15.99
N ILE A 36 18.46 -21.07 15.51
CA ILE A 36 18.53 -19.81 16.26
C ILE A 36 17.30 -19.71 17.16
N LYS A 37 17.54 -19.57 18.47
CA LYS A 37 16.49 -19.37 19.48
C LYS A 37 16.35 -17.90 19.80
N SER A 38 15.13 -17.40 19.81
CA SER A 38 14.78 -16.07 20.26
C SER A 38 13.57 -16.11 21.19
N VAL A 39 13.44 -15.15 22.09
CA VAL A 39 12.29 -15.03 22.98
C VAL A 39 11.48 -13.82 22.54
N GLY A 40 10.16 -13.99 22.40
CA GLY A 40 9.28 -12.93 21.95
C GLY A 40 7.83 -13.18 22.34
N TYR A 41 6.93 -12.34 21.82
CA TYR A 41 5.49 -12.52 21.98
C TYR A 41 4.89 -13.05 20.69
N ALA A 42 4.15 -14.17 20.79
CA ALA A 42 3.25 -14.61 19.72
C ALA A 42 1.85 -14.03 19.96
N TYR A 43 1.27 -13.40 18.96
CA TYR A 43 -0.10 -12.89 19.00
C TYR A 43 -1.05 -13.95 18.44
N VAL A 44 -2.03 -14.36 19.24
CA VAL A 44 -2.96 -15.41 18.87
C VAL A 44 -4.12 -14.80 18.11
N THR A 45 -4.31 -15.24 16.87
CA THR A 45 -5.44 -14.84 16.02
C THR A 45 -6.31 -16.06 15.69
N PRO A 46 -7.57 -15.89 15.26
CA PRO A 46 -8.36 -16.98 14.69
C PRO A 46 -7.99 -17.30 13.23
N TYR A 47 -7.00 -16.63 12.66
CA TYR A 47 -6.59 -16.76 11.25
C TYR A 47 -5.33 -17.63 11.11
N ASN A 48 -4.81 -17.72 9.89
CA ASN A 48 -3.57 -18.43 9.60
C ASN A 48 -2.39 -17.85 10.39
N SER A 49 -1.50 -18.74 10.81
CA SER A 49 -0.25 -18.38 11.48
C SER A 49 0.66 -17.62 10.51
N LEU A 50 1.15 -16.46 10.96
CA LEU A 50 2.12 -15.65 10.25
C LEU A 50 3.35 -15.48 11.12
N MET A 51 4.52 -15.40 10.47
CA MET A 51 5.79 -15.14 11.12
C MET A 51 6.11 -13.65 11.03
N GLY A 52 6.33 -13.02 12.17
CA GLY A 52 6.65 -11.60 12.25
C GLY A 52 8.02 -11.29 11.66
N LEU A 53 8.17 -10.08 11.10
CA LEU A 53 9.43 -9.60 10.54
C LEU A 53 10.53 -9.52 11.61
N GLU A 54 10.16 -9.26 12.86
CA GLU A 54 11.08 -9.22 13.99
C GLU A 54 11.81 -10.54 14.21
N TRP A 55 11.21 -11.69 13.87
CA TRP A 55 11.88 -12.98 13.97
C TRP A 55 12.67 -13.32 12.71
N ILE A 56 12.17 -12.93 11.54
CA ILE A 56 12.85 -13.14 10.25
C ILE A 56 14.16 -12.34 10.19
N GLN A 57 14.13 -11.07 10.62
CA GLN A 57 15.30 -10.19 10.58
C GLN A 57 16.40 -10.60 11.58
N ASN A 58 16.03 -11.29 12.67
CA ASN A 58 16.97 -11.78 13.68
C ASN A 58 17.68 -13.08 13.28
N ASN A 59 17.40 -13.63 12.09
CA ASN A 59 18.05 -14.81 11.56
C ASN A 59 18.65 -14.48 10.18
N GLU A 60 19.98 -14.47 10.09
CA GLU A 60 20.68 -14.04 8.87
C GLU A 60 20.33 -14.87 7.65
N ASP A 61 20.16 -16.19 7.81
CA ASP A 61 19.74 -17.08 6.74
C ASP A 61 18.34 -16.67 6.25
N MET A 62 17.39 -16.50 7.16
CA MET A 62 16.02 -16.12 6.81
C MET A 62 15.97 -14.73 6.18
N LEU A 63 16.76 -13.78 6.67
CA LEU A 63 16.91 -12.46 6.09
C LEU A 63 17.50 -12.53 4.68
N HIS A 64 18.49 -13.39 4.45
CA HIS A 64 19.08 -13.61 3.13
C HIS A 64 18.04 -14.15 2.14
N HIS A 65 17.29 -15.19 2.52
CA HIS A 65 16.23 -15.74 1.68
C HIS A 65 15.12 -14.71 1.40
N MET A 66 14.74 -13.91 2.41
CA MET A 66 13.78 -12.83 2.22
C MET A 66 14.29 -11.79 1.22
N LYS A 67 15.55 -11.37 1.32
CA LYS A 67 16.17 -10.43 0.37
C LYS A 67 16.22 -10.97 -1.06
N MET A 68 16.46 -12.28 -1.23
CA MET A 68 16.45 -12.92 -2.55
C MET A 68 15.05 -13.05 -3.16
N MET A 69 14.01 -13.20 -2.32
CA MET A 69 12.62 -13.29 -2.77
C MET A 69 12.01 -11.94 -3.14
N VAL A 70 12.47 -10.86 -2.50
CA VAL A 70 12.08 -9.51 -2.92
C VAL A 70 12.78 -9.27 -4.26
N ALA A 71 12.01 -9.25 -5.35
CA ALA A 71 12.52 -8.80 -6.64
C ALA A 71 13.19 -7.45 -6.41
N GLU A 72 14.50 -7.39 -6.58
CA GLU A 72 15.26 -6.15 -6.49
C GLU A 72 14.59 -5.18 -7.47
N ILE A 73 13.87 -4.17 -6.94
CA ILE A 73 13.35 -3.08 -7.77
C ILE A 73 14.59 -2.31 -8.17
N ASN A 74 15.18 -2.74 -9.27
CA ASN A 74 16.30 -2.06 -9.86
C ASN A 74 15.76 -0.76 -10.44
N THR A 75 15.73 0.30 -9.64
CA THR A 75 15.45 1.67 -10.07
C THR A 75 16.60 2.22 -10.91
N LYS A 76 17.16 1.40 -11.82
CA LYS A 76 17.95 1.90 -12.93
C LYS A 76 17.09 2.96 -13.59
N SER A 77 17.65 4.17 -13.65
CA SER A 77 17.01 5.41 -14.07
C SER A 77 15.90 5.13 -15.08
N SER A 78 14.66 5.40 -14.69
CA SER A 78 13.47 5.24 -15.52
C SER A 78 13.48 6.15 -16.75
N SER A 79 14.57 6.87 -17.02
CA SER A 79 14.75 7.75 -18.17
C SER A 79 14.43 7.04 -19.48
N HIS A 80 14.92 5.80 -19.68
CA HIS A 80 14.62 5.05 -20.90
C HIS A 80 13.12 4.74 -21.03
N VAL A 81 12.45 4.42 -19.92
CA VAL A 81 11.00 4.13 -19.90
C VAL A 81 10.20 5.41 -20.16
N GLU A 82 10.61 6.52 -19.55
CA GLU A 82 9.98 7.82 -19.75
C GLU A 82 10.15 8.32 -21.19
N GLU A 83 11.36 8.20 -21.76
CA GLU A 83 11.63 8.53 -23.16
C GLU A 83 10.83 7.64 -24.12
N GLU A 84 10.75 6.34 -23.85
CA GLU A 84 9.98 5.42 -24.69
C GLU A 84 8.48 5.73 -24.62
N LEU A 85 7.95 6.09 -23.44
CA LEU A 85 6.56 6.49 -23.25
C LEU A 85 6.25 7.82 -23.94
N LYS A 86 7.11 8.84 -23.80
CA LYS A 86 6.97 10.12 -24.50
C LYS A 86 7.00 9.94 -26.01
N ARG A 87 7.83 9.03 -26.53
CA ARG A 87 7.89 8.71 -27.96
C ARG A 87 6.65 7.96 -28.45
N LYS A 88 6.13 7.00 -27.66
CA LYS A 88 4.98 6.17 -28.07
C LYS A 88 3.63 6.88 -27.89
N TYR A 89 3.51 7.79 -26.93
CA TYR A 89 2.26 8.43 -26.55
C TYR A 89 2.41 9.95 -26.38
N PRO A 90 2.86 10.68 -27.41
CA PRO A 90 3.16 12.11 -27.30
C PRO A 90 1.95 12.94 -26.84
N GLU A 91 0.73 12.54 -27.25
CA GLU A 91 -0.52 13.20 -26.86
C GLU A 91 -0.89 13.05 -25.37
N VAL A 92 -0.32 12.07 -24.65
CA VAL A 92 -0.52 11.95 -23.20
C VAL A 92 0.32 12.99 -22.44
N PHE A 93 1.43 13.41 -23.03
CA PHE A 93 2.40 14.35 -22.44
C PHE A 93 2.32 15.77 -23.04
N SER A 94 1.36 16.03 -23.94
CA SER A 94 1.15 17.37 -24.49
C SER A 94 0.57 18.31 -23.43
N GLU A 95 0.90 19.60 -23.51
CA GLU A 95 0.30 20.62 -22.64
C GLU A 95 -1.21 20.75 -22.90
N GLY A 96 -2.01 20.68 -21.83
CA GLY A 96 -3.48 20.80 -21.87
C GLY A 96 -4.21 19.52 -21.50
N LEU A 97 -5.49 19.65 -21.18
CA LEU A 97 -6.38 18.50 -20.99
C LEU A 97 -6.85 18.05 -22.37
N GLY A 98 -6.56 16.80 -22.75
CA GLY A 98 -7.03 16.21 -24.00
C GLY A 98 -8.56 16.23 -24.12
N LEU A 99 -9.08 16.09 -25.35
CA LEU A 99 -10.52 16.09 -25.59
C LEU A 99 -11.13 14.75 -25.14
N CYS A 100 -11.92 14.75 -24.06
CA CYS A 100 -12.72 13.58 -23.68
C CYS A 100 -13.82 13.36 -24.72
N THR A 101 -13.71 12.30 -25.52
CA THR A 101 -14.72 11.92 -26.52
C THR A 101 -15.76 10.93 -25.99
N LYS A 102 -15.58 10.45 -24.75
CA LYS A 102 -16.42 9.41 -24.16
C LYS A 102 -17.64 9.96 -23.42
N GLU A 103 -17.63 11.24 -23.08
CA GLU A 103 -18.65 11.83 -22.23
C GLU A 103 -19.15 13.12 -22.86
N LYS A 104 -20.48 13.19 -23.03
CA LYS A 104 -21.18 14.38 -23.53
C LYS A 104 -22.04 14.90 -22.40
N ALA A 105 -21.69 16.07 -21.87
CA ALA A 105 -22.51 16.77 -20.90
C ALA A 105 -23.38 17.80 -21.63
N ASP A 106 -24.69 17.60 -21.61
CA ASP A 106 -25.65 18.62 -22.05
C ASP A 106 -26.08 19.42 -20.82
N LEU A 107 -25.64 20.68 -20.73
CA LEU A 107 -26.03 21.59 -19.65
C LEU A 107 -27.30 22.34 -20.07
N THR A 108 -28.40 22.14 -19.35
CA THR A 108 -29.64 22.90 -19.55
C THR A 108 -29.85 23.84 -18.37
N LEU A 109 -30.11 25.11 -18.68
CA LEU A 109 -30.53 26.07 -17.67
C LEU A 109 -31.97 25.73 -17.24
N LEU A 110 -32.24 25.87 -15.94
CA LEU A 110 -33.61 25.89 -15.46
C LEU A 110 -34.36 27.08 -16.09
N PRO A 111 -35.68 26.97 -16.32
CA PRO A 111 -36.50 28.11 -16.68
C PRO A 111 -36.25 29.26 -15.70
N ASP A 112 -36.06 30.48 -16.22
CA ASP A 112 -35.79 31.71 -15.48
C ASP A 112 -34.41 31.82 -14.78
N ALA A 113 -33.49 30.88 -15.01
CA ALA A 113 -32.12 31.01 -14.53
C ALA A 113 -31.40 32.16 -15.27
N GLN A 114 -30.92 33.15 -14.52
CA GLN A 114 -30.06 34.20 -15.06
C GLN A 114 -28.60 33.70 -15.11
N PRO A 115 -27.99 33.59 -16.30
CA PRO A 115 -26.58 33.21 -16.40
C PRO A 115 -25.70 34.34 -15.86
N VAL A 116 -24.91 34.04 -14.83
CA VAL A 116 -23.89 34.96 -14.31
C VAL A 116 -22.53 34.46 -14.78
N PHE A 117 -21.89 35.20 -15.68
CA PHE A 117 -20.51 34.94 -16.06
C PHE A 117 -19.57 35.58 -15.03
N SER A 118 -18.98 34.78 -14.13
CA SER A 118 -17.92 35.25 -13.25
C SER A 118 -16.56 35.00 -13.91
N GLY A 119 -16.11 35.93 -14.74
CA GLY A 119 -14.74 35.92 -15.25
C GLY A 119 -13.78 36.33 -14.15
N SER A 120 -12.97 35.41 -13.63
CA SER A 120 -11.72 35.81 -12.96
C SER A 120 -10.77 36.30 -14.04
N VAL A 121 -10.57 37.61 -14.13
CA VAL A 121 -9.50 38.22 -14.92
C VAL A 121 -8.18 37.82 -14.28
N GLY A 122 -7.57 36.74 -14.78
CA GLY A 122 -6.17 36.46 -14.53
C GLY A 122 -5.33 37.43 -15.34
N ASN A 123 -4.84 38.50 -14.71
CA ASN A 123 -3.78 39.33 -15.26
C ASN A 123 -2.51 38.48 -15.39
N GLY A 124 -2.19 38.05 -16.60
CA GLY A 124 -0.87 37.58 -16.99
C GLY A 124 -0.30 38.54 -18.03
N ALA A 125 0.54 39.45 -17.57
CA ALA A 125 1.54 40.14 -18.39
C ALA A 125 2.82 39.29 -18.42
#